data_AF-X8AFS2-F1
#
_entry.id   AF-X8AFS2-F1
#
_cell.length_a   1.000
_cell.length_b   1.000
_cell.length_c   1.000
_cell.angle_alpha   90.00
_cell.angle_beta   90.00
_cell.angle_gamma   90.00
#
_symmetry.space_group_name_H-M   'P 1'
#
loop_
_entity.id
_entity.type
_entity.pdbx_description
1 polymer ?
#
loop_
_entity_poly.entity_id
_entity_poly.type
_entity_poly.pdbx_seq_one_letter_code
_entity_poly.pdbx_strand_id
1 'polypeptide(L)' 'MQCSAYFSQRDDALRAHATQIDPNADFFAAPIEWQQRLWPTEEFELARSRVPVSLPETDLFAGIEAE' A
#
# COMPACT_ATOMS: atom_id res chain seq x y z
N MET A 1 -4.33 -5.80 -1.14
CA MET A 1 -4.21 -6.04 0.32
C MET A 1 -4.71 -4.84 1.09
N GLN A 2 -5.46 -5.06 2.17
CA GLN A 2 -6.07 -3.97 2.95
C GLN A 2 -5.00 -3.18 3.73
N CYS A 3 -4.85 -1.89 3.45
CA CYS A 3 -3.86 -1.04 4.12
C CYS A 3 -4.35 0.38 4.42
N SER A 4 -5.62 0.68 4.15
CA SER A 4 -6.22 2.02 4.29
C SER A 4 -6.03 2.68 5.67
N ALA A 5 -5.91 1.88 6.74
CA ALA A 5 -5.60 2.35 8.09
C ALA A 5 -4.26 3.11 8.18
N TYR A 6 -3.35 2.90 7.23
CA TYR A 6 -2.00 3.44 7.22
C TYR A 6 -1.78 4.61 6.24
N PHE A 7 -2.83 5.07 5.56
CA PHE A 7 -2.70 6.12 4.54
C PHE A 7 -2.19 7.45 5.09
N SER A 8 -2.49 7.79 6.34
CA SER A 8 -1.91 9.00 6.96
C SER A 8 -0.40 8.88 7.16
N GLN A 9 0.09 7.71 7.59
CA GLN A 9 1.54 7.47 7.69
C GLN A 9 2.21 7.50 6.31
N ARG A 10 1.57 6.93 5.29
CA ARG A 10 2.04 7.02 3.90
C ARG A 10 2.18 8.47 3.45
N ASP A 11 1.15 9.29 3.66
CA ASP A 11 1.18 10.71 3.29
C ASP A 11 2.29 11.49 4.01
N ASP A 12 2.47 11.24 5.31
CA ASP A 12 3.55 11.86 6.10
C ASP A 12 4.94 11.44 5.58
N ALA A 13 5.11 10.16 5.25
CA ALA A 13 6.34 9.66 4.65
C ALA A 13 6.61 10.34 3.30
N LEU A 14 5.61 10.43 2.41
CA LEU A 14 5.77 11.07 1.10
C LEU A 14 6.14 12.55 1.23
N ARG A 15 5.53 13.29 2.16
CA ARG A 15 5.88 14.70 2.42
C ARG A 15 7.30 14.88 2.98
N ALA A 16 7.81 13.93 3.77
CA ALA A 16 9.18 13.97 4.26
C ALA A 16 10.22 13.89 3.12
N HIS A 17 9.85 13.31 1.96
CA HIS A 17 10.67 13.25 0.75
C HIS A 17 10.45 14.45 -0.19
N ALA A 18 10.32 15.67 0.35
CA ALA A 18 9.96 16.88 -0.40
C ALA A 18 10.89 17.25 -1.58
N THR A 19 12.13 16.75 -1.61
CA THR A 19 13.05 16.97 -2.75
C THR A 19 12.72 16.09 -3.96
N GLN A 20 11.95 15.02 -3.75
CA GLN A 20 11.54 14.05 -4.77
C GLN A 20 10.06 14.18 -5.13
N ILE A 21 9.23 14.59 -4.17
CA ILE A 21 7.78 14.68 -4.29
C ILE A 21 7.37 16.10 -3.93
N ASP A 22 6.69 16.80 -4.83
CA ASP A 22 6.10 18.10 -4.52
C ASP A 22 5.03 17.91 -3.41
N PRO A 23 5.19 18.53 -2.22
CA PRO A 23 4.22 18.43 -1.13
C PRO A 23 2.82 18.95 -1.50
N ASN A 24 2.68 19.68 -2.60
CA ASN A 24 1.43 20.23 -3.12
C ASN A 24 0.94 19.52 -4.40
N ALA A 25 1.55 18.39 -4.78
CA ALA A 25 1.13 17.62 -5.95
C ALA A 25 -0.32 17.11 -5.83
N ASP A 26 -0.97 16.90 -6.98
CA ASP A 26 -2.35 16.37 -7.09
C ASP A 26 -2.57 15.04 -6.36
N PHE A 27 -1.49 14.28 -6.11
CA PHE A 27 -1.54 13.07 -5.27
C PHE A 27 -2.17 13.34 -3.89
N PHE A 28 -1.91 14.51 -3.30
CA PHE A 28 -2.42 14.90 -1.98
C PHE A 28 -3.77 15.64 -2.05
N ALA A 29 -4.32 15.88 -3.25
CA ALA A 29 -5.55 16.64 -3.41
C ALA A 29 -6.80 15.85 -2.99
N ALA A 30 -6.77 14.52 -3.15
CA ALA A 30 -7.86 13.65 -2.72
C ALA A 30 -7.82 13.43 -1.21
N PRO A 31 -8.89 13.76 -0.45
CA PRO A 31 -8.88 13.53 0.99
C PRO A 31 -8.73 12.04 1.33
N ILE A 32 -8.02 11.75 2.43
CA ILE A 32 -7.71 10.38 2.84
C ILE A 32 -8.98 9.54 3.00
N GLU A 33 -10.07 10.09 3.52
CA GLU A 33 -11.33 9.36 3.70
C GLU A 33 -11.91 8.87 2.36
N TRP A 34 -11.71 9.62 1.27
CA TRP A 34 -12.14 9.20 -0.06
C TRP A 34 -11.27 8.08 -0.61
N GLN A 35 -9.95 8.19 -0.43
CA GLN A 35 -9.02 7.14 -0.80
C GLN A 35 -9.33 5.84 -0.04
N GLN A 36 -9.55 5.92 1.28
CA GLN A 36 -9.92 4.78 2.12
C GLN A 36 -11.27 4.17 1.71
N ARG A 37 -12.23 4.96 1.23
CA ARG A 37 -13.55 4.45 0.82
C ARG A 37 -13.53 3.79 -0.56
N LEU A 38 -12.81 4.39 -1.50
CA LEU A 38 -12.84 3.98 -2.90
C LEU A 38 -11.71 3.02 -3.27
N TRP A 39 -10.55 3.15 -2.64
CA TRP A 39 -9.34 2.38 -2.94
C TRP A 39 -8.58 2.00 -1.66
N PRO A 40 -9.12 1.10 -0.83
CA PRO A 40 -8.57 0.82 0.50
C PRO A 40 -7.32 -0.08 0.49
N THR A 41 -6.89 -0.50 -0.71
CA THR A 41 -5.90 -1.55 -0.88
C THR A 41 -4.67 -1.10 -1.65
N GLU A 42 -3.53 -1.68 -1.32
CA GLU A 42 -2.36 -1.74 -2.19
C GLU A 42 -2.39 -3.03 -3.02
N GLU A 43 -1.97 -2.94 -4.27
CA GLU A 43 -2.05 -4.02 -5.24
C GLU A 43 -0.68 -4.64 -5.46
N PHE A 44 -0.66 -5.97 -5.57
CA PHE A 44 0.55 -6.75 -5.76
C PHE A 44 0.31 -7.76 -6.87
N GLU A 45 1.35 -8.03 -7.64
CA GLU A 45 1.37 -9.07 -8.65
C GLU A 45 2.34 -10.18 -8.22
N LEU A 46 1.87 -11.42 -8.20
CA LEU A 46 2.71 -12.58 -7.92
C LEU A 46 3.61 -12.89 -9.12
N ALA A 47 4.80 -12.30 -9.14
CA ALA A 47 5.77 -12.52 -10.22
C ALA A 47 6.35 -13.95 -10.20
N ARG A 48 6.53 -14.55 -9.01
CA ARG A 48 7.06 -15.90 -8.80
C ARG A 48 6.80 -16.37 -7.37
N SER A 49 6.53 -17.66 -7.17
CA SER A 49 6.54 -18.30 -5.84
C SER A 49 7.52 -19.48 -5.75
N ARG A 50 8.00 -19.75 -4.53
CA ARG A 50 8.74 -20.97 -4.14
C ARG A 50 7.91 -21.90 -3.25
N VAL A 51 6.76 -21.44 -2.79
CA VAL A 51 5.81 -22.18 -1.96
C VAL A 51 4.47 -22.29 -2.69
N PRO A 52 3.61 -23.26 -2.35
CA PRO A 52 2.25 -23.30 -2.89
C PRO A 52 1.49 -21.99 -2.56
N VAL A 53 0.73 -21.46 -3.52
CA VAL A 53 -0.06 -20.23 -3.37
C VAL A 53 -1.51 -20.48 -3.80
N SER A 54 -2.45 -19.80 -3.13
CA SER A 54 -3.84 -19.66 -3.57
C SER A 54 -4.14 -18.20 -3.83
N LEU A 55 -4.76 -17.90 -4.97
CA LEU A 55 -5.13 -16.55 -5.36
C LEU A 55 -6.61 -16.25 -5.05
N PRO A 56 -6.97 -14.99 -4.74
CA PRO A 56 -6.08 -13.86 -4.49
C PRO A 56 -5.35 -13.95 -3.14
N GLU A 57 -4.13 -13.43 -3.08
CA GLU A 57 -3.38 -13.34 -1.82
C GLU A 57 -3.92 -12.20 -0.94
N THR A 58 -4.01 -12.46 0.37
CA THR A 58 -4.39 -11.46 1.38
C THR A 58 -3.26 -11.13 2.35
N ASP A 59 -2.15 -11.88 2.29
CA ASP A 59 -0.95 -11.73 3.11
C ASP A 59 0.27 -12.16 2.28
N LEU A 60 1.27 -11.27 2.13
CA LEU A 60 2.50 -11.55 1.36
C LEU A 60 3.40 -12.59 2.05
N PHE A 61 3.17 -12.85 3.33
CA PHE A 61 3.93 -13.82 4.12
C PHE A 61 3.22 -15.18 4.25
N ALA A 62 2.06 -15.35 3.60
CA ALA A 62 1.34 -16.62 3.64
C ALA A 62 2.24 -17.78 3.15
N GLY A 63 2.47 -18.76 4.04
CA GLY A 63 3.33 -19.91 3.75
C GLY A 63 4.84 -19.68 3.95
N ILE A 64 5.25 -18.54 4.51
CA ILE A 64 6.62 -18.25 4.93
C ILE A 64 6.69 -18.37 6.46
N GLU A 65 7.60 -19.22 6.96
CA GLU A 65 7.85 -19.36 8.39
C GLU A 65 8.74 -18.21 8.88
N ALA A 66 8.40 -17.63 10.04
CA ALA A 66 9.26 -16.67 10.72
C ALA A 66 10.40 -17.42 11.43
N GLU A 67 11.60 -16.85 11.40
CA GLU A 67 12.75 -17.31 12.20
C GLU A 67 12.62 -16.87 13.67
#